data_AF-A0A7H2BIX1-F1
#
_entry.id   AF-A0A7H2BIX1-F1
#
_cell.length_a   1.000
_cell.length_b   1.000
_cell.length_c   1.000
_cell.angle_alpha   90.00
_cell.angle_beta   90.00
_cell.angle_gamma   90.00
#
_symmetry.space_group_name_H-M   'P 1'
#
loop_
_entity.id
_entity.type
_entity.pdbx_description
1 polymer ?
#
loop_
_entity_poly.entity_id
_entity_poly.type
_entity_poly.pdbx_seq_one_letter_code
_entity_poly.pdbx_strand_id
1 'polypeptide(L)'
;MTAVLSFDTNWSERFPEFNPRAAGMREMFRDNEGVRHSSGLLSSSIAAGYFIIATRALGLAAGPMTGADFEGITQEFFPDGERKAFLAVNLGYGVLPEYDRSPRFSFDEAAEIL
;
A
#
# COMPACT_ATOMS: atom_id res chain seq x y z
N MET A 1 -5.95 1.70 -17.41
CA MET A 1 -6.64 2.14 -16.18
C MET A 1 -5.60 2.37 -15.10
N THR A 2 -5.82 3.29 -14.17
CA THR A 2 -4.92 3.51 -13.03
C THR A 2 -5.72 3.38 -11.73
N ALA A 3 -5.26 2.51 -10.84
CA ALA A 3 -5.79 2.40 -9.49
C ALA A 3 -4.95 3.27 -8.55
N VAL A 4 -5.62 4.05 -7.70
CA VAL A 4 -4.98 4.79 -6.61
C VAL A 4 -5.23 4.03 -5.32
N LEU A 5 -4.16 3.57 -4.69
CA LEU A 5 -4.22 2.87 -3.40
C LEU A 5 -3.94 3.88 -2.30
N SER A 6 -4.80 3.85 -1.29
CA SER A 6 -4.73 4.71 -0.11
C SER A 6 -4.90 3.89 1.16
N PHE A 7 -4.53 4.48 2.29
CA PHE A 7 -4.86 3.96 3.61
C PHE A 7 -5.75 4.94 4.35
N ASP A 8 -6.64 4.41 5.18
CA ASP A 8 -7.50 5.17 6.08
C ASP A 8 -6.65 5.78 7.21
N THR A 9 -6.69 7.10 7.41
CA THR A 9 -5.91 7.80 8.45
C THR A 9 -6.47 7.57 9.85
N ASN A 10 -7.74 7.15 9.94
CA ASN A 10 -8.49 6.87 11.16
C ASN A 10 -8.80 5.38 11.34
N TRP A 11 -8.06 4.49 10.65
CA TRP A 11 -8.24 3.03 10.72
C TRP A 11 -8.35 2.48 12.15
N SER A 12 -7.67 3.12 13.12
CA SER A 12 -7.68 2.69 14.52
C SER A 12 -9.05 2.81 15.17
N GLU A 13 -9.94 3.68 14.70
CA GLU A 13 -11.32 3.79 15.22
C GLU A 13 -12.12 2.49 14.97
N ARG A 14 -11.72 1.69 13.99
CA ARG A 14 -12.31 0.40 13.63
C ARG A 14 -11.76 -0.78 14.44
N PHE A 15 -10.84 -0.56 15.41
CA PHE A 15 -10.29 -1.62 16.27
C PHE A 15 -11.34 -2.54 16.89
N PRO A 16 -12.45 -2.00 17.45
CA PRO A 16 -13.50 -2.83 18.03
C PRO A 16 -14.14 -3.79 17.03
N GLU A 17 -14.02 -3.53 15.73
CA GLU A 17 -14.60 -4.37 14.68
C GLU A 17 -13.65 -5.46 14.20
N PHE A 18 -12.40 -5.11 13.85
CA PHE A 18 -11.45 -6.08 13.30
C PHE A 18 -10.64 -6.82 14.37
N ASN A 19 -10.51 -6.25 15.59
CA ASN A 19 -9.88 -6.92 16.72
C ASN A 19 -10.59 -6.60 18.05
N PRO A 20 -11.81 -7.14 18.27
CA PRO A 20 -12.62 -6.84 19.45
C PRO A 20 -11.92 -7.17 20.78
N ARG A 21 -11.05 -8.20 20.79
CA ARG A 21 -10.30 -8.64 21.99
C ARG A 21 -9.27 -7.61 22.45
N ALA A 22 -8.83 -6.73 21.56
CA ALA A 22 -7.85 -5.69 21.82
C ALA A 22 -8.42 -4.29 21.54
N ALA A 23 -9.74 -4.10 21.68
CA ALA A 23 -10.41 -2.83 21.37
C ALA A 23 -9.79 -1.62 22.10
N GLY A 24 -9.26 -1.81 23.31
CA GLY A 24 -8.56 -0.77 24.08
C GLY A 24 -7.28 -0.23 23.42
N MET A 25 -6.69 -0.96 22.46
CA MET A 25 -5.54 -0.50 21.69
C MET A 25 -5.87 0.70 20.81
N ARG A 26 -7.15 0.96 20.51
CA ARG A 26 -7.59 2.16 19.79
C ARG A 26 -6.95 3.43 20.37
N GLU A 27 -6.97 3.59 21.69
CA GLU A 27 -6.49 4.81 22.34
C GLU A 27 -4.96 5.00 22.15
N MET A 28 -4.19 3.92 22.06
CA MET A 28 -2.74 4.02 21.80
C MET A 28 -2.42 4.65 20.44
N PHE A 29 -3.29 4.46 19.45
CA PHE A 29 -3.11 5.02 18.11
C PHE A 29 -3.81 6.37 17.95
N ARG A 30 -4.86 6.66 18.72
CA ARG A 30 -5.64 7.91 18.61
C ARG A 30 -4.78 9.14 18.85
N ASP A 31 -3.99 9.15 19.92
CA ASP A 31 -3.19 10.32 20.30
C ASP A 31 -1.79 10.35 19.64
N ASN A 32 -1.47 9.35 18.81
CA ASN A 32 -0.17 9.24 18.14
C ASN A 32 -0.33 9.05 16.63
N GLU A 33 -0.54 10.17 15.93
CA GLU A 33 -0.69 10.19 14.48
C GLU A 33 0.49 9.52 13.76
N GLY A 34 1.73 9.79 14.19
CA GLY A 34 2.92 9.24 13.53
C GLY A 34 2.94 7.72 13.55
N VAL A 35 2.65 7.11 14.70
CA VAL A 35 2.55 5.64 14.82
C VAL A 35 1.33 5.11 14.07
N ARG A 36 0.18 5.79 14.14
CA ARG A 36 -1.03 5.39 13.42
C ARG A 36 -0.82 5.37 11.91
N HIS A 37 -0.28 6.44 11.34
CA HIS A 37 -0.07 6.57 9.90
C HIS A 37 1.02 5.63 9.39
N SER A 38 2.16 5.49 10.09
CA SER A 38 3.21 4.54 9.69
C SER A 38 2.73 3.08 9.73
N SER A 39 1.95 2.71 10.76
CA SER A 39 1.35 1.36 10.86
C SER A 39 0.31 1.10 9.76
N GLY A 40 -0.53 2.10 9.47
CA GLY A 40 -1.51 2.04 8.39
C GLY A 40 -0.84 1.89 7.02
N LEU A 41 0.18 2.70 6.75
CA LEU A 41 0.97 2.64 5.52
C LEU A 41 1.65 1.27 5.34
N LEU A 42 2.28 0.73 6.39
CA LEU A 42 2.93 -0.58 6.32
C LEU A 42 1.91 -1.68 6.01
N SER A 43 0.79 -1.70 6.74
CA SER A 43 -0.28 -2.68 6.55
C SER A 43 -0.87 -2.61 5.14
N SER A 44 -1.14 -1.40 4.64
CA SER A 44 -1.63 -1.18 3.29
C SER A 44 -0.58 -1.48 2.21
N SER A 45 0.72 -1.33 2.49
CA SER A 45 1.78 -1.73 1.56
C SER A 45 1.84 -3.25 1.38
N ILE A 46 1.61 -4.01 2.44
CA ILE A 46 1.46 -5.47 2.37
C ILE A 46 0.23 -5.82 1.51
N ALA A 47 -0.91 -5.16 1.76
CA ALA A 47 -2.12 -5.33 0.95
C ALA A 47 -1.89 -4.97 -0.53
N ALA A 48 -1.11 -3.92 -0.83
CA ALA A 48 -0.72 -3.56 -2.18
C ALA A 48 0.09 -4.67 -2.87
N GLY A 49 0.96 -5.36 -2.13
CA GLY A 49 1.64 -6.56 -2.62
C GLY A 49 0.66 -7.64 -3.09
N TYR A 50 -0.36 -7.93 -2.28
CA TYR A 50 -1.44 -8.86 -2.66
C TYR A 50 -2.24 -8.37 -3.86
N PHE A 51 -2.57 -7.07 -3.92
CA PHE A 51 -3.27 -6.46 -5.05
C PHE A 51 -2.50 -6.65 -6.37
N ILE A 52 -1.18 -6.45 -6.35
CA ILE A 52 -0.31 -6.65 -7.53
C ILE A 52 -0.30 -8.12 -7.96
N ILE A 53 -0.23 -9.06 -7.02
CA ILE A 53 -0.26 -10.50 -7.32
C ILE A 53 -1.62 -10.90 -7.90
N ALA A 54 -2.72 -10.48 -7.27
CA ALA A 54 -4.07 -10.77 -7.72
C ALA A 54 -4.34 -10.21 -9.13
N THR A 55 -3.91 -8.97 -9.39
CA THR A 55 -3.97 -8.35 -10.72
C THR A 55 -3.30 -9.24 -11.77
N ARG A 56 -2.09 -9.71 -11.48
CA ARG A 56 -1.33 -10.59 -12.39
C ARG A 56 -2.00 -11.94 -12.57
N ALA A 57 -2.57 -12.52 -11.51
CA ALA A 57 -3.31 -13.78 -11.57
C ALA A 57 -4.57 -13.69 -12.47
N LEU A 58 -5.16 -12.50 -12.58
CA LEU A 58 -6.28 -12.21 -13.48
C LEU A 58 -5.86 -11.93 -14.94
N GLY A 59 -4.57 -12.08 -15.27
CA GLY A 59 -4.05 -11.88 -16.62
C GLY A 59 -3.72 -10.43 -16.99
N LEU A 60 -3.74 -9.51 -16.02
CA LEU A 60 -3.37 -8.11 -16.22
C LEU A 60 -1.90 -7.85 -15.84
N ALA A 61 -1.26 -6.94 -16.56
CA ALA A 61 -0.03 -6.31 -16.11
C ALA A 61 -0.33 -5.30 -15.00
N ALA A 62 0.59 -5.20 -14.04
CA ALA A 62 0.53 -4.26 -12.92
C ALA A 62 1.84 -3.45 -12.87
N GLY A 63 1.73 -2.14 -13.09
CA GLY A 63 2.83 -1.17 -13.01
C GLY A 63 2.68 -0.28 -11.76
N PRO A 64 3.24 -0.69 -10.60
CA PRO A 64 3.24 0.13 -9.39
C PRO A 64 4.20 1.33 -9.53
N MET A 65 3.73 2.51 -9.14
CA MET A 65 4.42 3.79 -9.28
C MET A 65 4.41 4.53 -7.94
N THR A 66 5.60 4.91 -7.46
CA THR A 66 5.78 5.75 -6.26
C THR A 66 6.24 7.17 -6.58
N GLY A 67 6.62 7.45 -7.83
CA GLY A 67 7.09 8.76 -8.29
C GLY A 67 5.97 9.71 -8.72
N ALA A 68 4.93 9.85 -7.92
CA ALA A 68 3.77 10.73 -8.19
C ALA A 68 3.59 11.76 -7.06
N ASP A 69 2.84 12.83 -7.33
CA ASP A 69 2.41 13.79 -6.32
C ASP A 69 1.24 13.21 -5.50
N PHE A 70 1.57 12.42 -4.47
CA PHE A 70 0.55 11.79 -3.63
C PHE A 70 -0.17 12.77 -2.71
N GLU A 71 0.41 13.92 -2.42
CA GLU A 71 -0.29 14.97 -1.68
C GLU A 71 -1.38 15.57 -2.56
N GLY A 72 -1.06 15.95 -3.81
CA GLY A 72 -2.02 16.42 -4.79
C GLY A 72 -3.10 15.37 -5.12
N ILE A 73 -2.72 14.11 -5.32
CA ILE A 73 -3.68 13.01 -5.52
C ILE A 73 -4.59 12.85 -4.30
N THR A 74 -4.03 12.97 -3.08
CA THR A 74 -4.84 12.89 -1.86
C THR A 74 -5.83 14.05 -1.79
N GLN A 75 -5.40 15.28 -2.07
CA GLN A 75 -6.28 16.44 -2.06
C GLN A 75 -7.40 16.34 -3.11
N GLU A 76 -7.10 15.83 -4.30
CA GLU A 76 -8.08 15.70 -5.39
C GLU A 76 -9.11 14.60 -5.10
N PHE A 77 -8.67 13.42 -4.67
CA PHE A 77 -9.55 12.24 -4.55
C PHE A 77 -10.05 11.97 -3.13
N PHE A 78 -9.38 12.52 -2.10
CA PHE A 78 -9.71 12.34 -0.68
C PHE A 78 -9.63 13.69 0.08
N PRO A 79 -10.42 14.70 -0.33
CA PRO A 79 -10.33 16.06 0.20
C PRO A 79 -10.70 16.19 1.69
N ASP A 80 -11.37 15.18 2.26
CA ASP A 80 -11.71 15.09 3.69
C ASP A 80 -10.51 14.72 4.58
N GLY A 81 -9.40 14.27 3.99
CA GLY A 81 -8.19 13.86 4.72
C GLY A 81 -8.33 12.53 5.47
N GLU A 82 -9.44 11.81 5.29
CA GLU A 82 -9.67 10.50 5.93
C GLU A 82 -8.86 9.38 5.26
N ARG A 83 -8.27 9.65 4.09
CA ARG A 83 -7.39 8.71 3.40
C ARG A 83 -6.15 9.43 2.88
N LYS A 84 -5.03 8.71 2.84
CA LYS A 84 -3.79 9.17 2.22
C LYS A 84 -3.37 8.20 1.12
N ALA A 85 -3.24 8.71 -0.11
CA ALA A 85 -2.73 7.95 -1.24
C ALA A 85 -1.23 7.65 -1.05
N PHE A 86 -0.79 6.46 -1.47
CA PHE A 86 0.62 6.08 -1.35
C PHE A 86 1.17 5.26 -2.52
N LEU A 87 0.29 4.73 -3.39
CA LEU A 87 0.72 3.97 -4.56
C LEU A 87 -0.28 4.15 -5.70
N ALA A 88 0.22 4.49 -6.88
CA ALA A 88 -0.55 4.40 -8.12
C ALA A 88 -0.18 3.10 -8.84
N VAL A 89 -1.17 2.37 -9.35
CA VAL A 89 -0.92 1.13 -10.09
C VAL A 89 -1.58 1.22 -11.46
N ASN A 90 -0.76 1.24 -12.49
CA ASN A 90 -1.23 1.16 -13.87
C ASN A 90 -1.61 -0.29 -14.19
N LEU A 91 -2.83 -0.48 -14.69
CA LEU A 91 -3.44 -1.77 -14.98
C LEU A 91 -3.83 -1.84 -16.46
N GLY A 92 -3.53 -2.98 -17.08
CA GLY A 92 -3.91 -3.25 -18.46
C GLY A 92 -3.27 -4.52 -19.00
N TYR A 93 -3.40 -4.73 -20.31
CA TYR A 93 -2.71 -5.81 -21.01
C TYR A 93 -1.33 -5.30 -21.42
N GLY A 94 -0.29 -5.85 -20.79
CA GLY A 94 1.09 -5.48 -21.11
C GLY A 94 1.54 -6.10 -22.43
N VAL A 95 2.47 -5.43 -23.10
CA VAL A 95 3.27 -6.02 -24.18
C VAL A 95 4.55 -6.60 -23.57
N LEU A 96 5.07 -7.68 -24.16
CA LEU A 96 6.36 -8.23 -23.72
C LEU A 96 7.47 -7.21 -24.01
N PRO A 97 8.37 -6.93 -23.05
CA PRO A 97 9.50 -6.05 -23.29
C PRO A 97 10.50 -6.71 -24.24
N GLU A 98 11.26 -5.88 -24.97
CA GLU A 98 12.38 -6.35 -25.83
C GLU A 98 13.62 -6.74 -25.02
N TYR A 99 13.63 -6.45 -23.73
CA TYR A 99 14.73 -6.72 -22.81
C TYR A 99 14.34 -7.77 -21.78
N ASP A 100 15.35 -8.52 -21.31
CA ASP A 100 15.18 -9.47 -20.22
C ASP A 100 14.79 -8.78 -18.91
N ARG A 101 14.21 -9.55 -18.00
CA ARG A 101 13.87 -9.07 -16.66
C ARG A 101 15.11 -8.49 -15.99
N SER A 102 14.99 -7.27 -15.46
CA SER A 102 16.09 -6.63 -14.74
C SER A 102 16.60 -7.50 -13.58
N PRO A 103 17.89 -7.37 -13.21
CA PRO A 103 18.49 -8.16 -12.15
C PRO A 103 17.70 -8.11 -10.83
N ARG A 104 17.83 -9.19 -10.06
CA ARG A 104 17.41 -9.27 -8.67
C ARG A 104 18.64 -9.66 -7.86
N PHE A 105 18.78 -9.06 -6.68
CA PHE A 105 19.81 -9.47 -5.73
C PHE A 105 19.70 -10.96 -5.48
N SER A 106 20.85 -11.62 -5.40
CA SER A 106 20.96 -12.99 -4.90
C SER A 106 20.52 -13.06 -3.43
N PHE A 107 20.29 -14.27 -2.93
CA PHE A 107 19.91 -14.47 -1.53
C PHE A 107 20.98 -13.89 -0.58
N ASP A 108 22.26 -14.17 -0.84
CA ASP A 108 23.37 -13.74 0.01
C ASP A 108 23.56 -12.21 0.01
N GLU A 109 23.10 -11.51 -1.02
CA GLU A 109 23.08 -10.04 -1.06
C GLU A 109 21.88 -9.44 -0.31
N ALA A 110 20.78 -10.20 -0.19
CA ALA A 110 19.52 -9.71 0.36
C ALA A 110 19.23 -10.17 1.80
N ALA A 111 19.95 -11.18 2.30
CA ALA A 111 19.70 -11.81 3.60
C ALA A 111 20.99 -12.21 4.31
N GLU A 112 21.00 -12.08 5.63
CA GLU A 112 22.07 -12.54 6.52
C GLU A 112 21.53 -13.64 7.44
N ILE A 113 22.32 -14.70 7.65
CA ILE A 113 22.00 -15.79 8.59
C ILE A 113 22.82 -15.54 9.86
N LEU A 114 22.13 -15.37 10.99
CA LEU A 114 22.71 -15.15 12.32
C LEU A 114 22.64 -16.41 13.18
#